data_AF-A0A842MPF7-F1
#
_entry.id   AF-A0A842MPF7-F1
#
_cell.length_a   1.000
_cell.length_b   1.000
_cell.length_c   1.000
_cell.angle_alpha   90.00
_cell.angle_beta   90.00
_cell.angle_gamma   90.00
#
_symmetry.space_group_name_H-M   'P 1'
#
loop_
_entity.id
_entity.type
_entity.pdbx_description
1 polymer ?
#
loop_
_entity_poly.entity_id
_entity_poly.type
_entity_poly.pdbx_seq_one_letter_code
_entity_poly.pdbx_strand_id
1 'polypeptide(L)'
;MQGRSWKNIEYSVAEEIKKYLLANGGIEEGIKSPHEEWRIKFSDSTFTYYKKGTLYSTPSNSNDPAVFAAWDHIVSLVGSSYVLPTKDFLIGLDETGKGEVIGHTVLTGVIFPKEIFKKIDLLVGPADTKKRHKFEYWDEIFKKLDHLRSSGLDFLIEKVPPWHVDKYNLNKIMDVVYQKILSIFLRKAKIEDCRVVLDDYGVGPTLKRFLKFLEKQGAEIVVTTNSENKYLEAKTASLISKRIREAVIKAINNEPEFQIDGLSIGSGNAGDKQTLEWLKKWYASGKQWPWFVKKSFKTIWEIEGKNGKPKKEIPPIREELLSKDFIEEFNKGNLTVKSLFLVCPHCGETNRAISYAMSKAKCPSCNKFIEDAGITLRYYCGYLVPDSNIIMRGLLSKDLEKRKFFENFTIIIPPVVRGECDTRGGKKEFGRLAKFASIGRINLEGPGRVEDIPKGLSNLERDERIMDDVLKYNAIFITADNQMKANAMSKNVFTIFA
;
A
#
# COMPACT_ATOMS: atom_id res chain seq x y z
N MET A 1 4.15 -12.10 23.85
CA MET A 1 3.47 -10.94 23.20
C MET A 1 4.25 -9.67 23.53
N GLN A 2 4.27 -8.64 22.68
CA GLN A 2 5.08 -7.43 22.95
C GLN A 2 4.54 -6.63 24.15
N GLY A 3 5.40 -5.90 24.85
CA GLY A 3 5.02 -5.07 25.98
C GLY A 3 4.11 -3.92 25.57
N ARG A 4 3.20 -3.49 26.44
CA ARG A 4 2.12 -2.55 26.14
C ARG A 4 2.24 -1.29 26.97
N SER A 5 1.93 -0.13 26.38
CA SER A 5 1.90 1.15 27.08
C SER A 5 0.50 1.76 27.00
N TRP A 6 0.05 2.35 28.12
CA TRP A 6 -1.14 3.18 28.22
C TRP A 6 -0.71 4.56 28.71
N LYS A 7 -1.28 5.62 28.14
CA LYS A 7 -0.87 7.01 28.40
C LYS A 7 -2.03 7.79 28.98
N ASN A 8 -1.71 8.89 29.66
CA ASN A 8 -2.68 9.80 30.28
C ASN A 8 -3.59 9.10 31.31
N ILE A 9 -3.05 8.10 32.02
CA ILE A 9 -3.76 7.44 33.12
C ILE A 9 -3.70 8.36 34.34
N GLU A 10 -4.86 8.65 34.92
CA GLU A 10 -4.95 9.36 36.19
C GLU A 10 -4.40 8.50 37.33
N TYR A 11 -3.76 9.14 38.32
CA TYR A 11 -3.16 8.45 39.45
C TYR A 11 -4.16 7.56 40.22
N SER A 12 -5.41 8.01 40.37
CA SER A 12 -6.50 7.24 40.99
C SER A 12 -6.75 5.90 40.29
N VAL A 13 -6.82 5.90 38.96
CA VAL A 13 -7.01 4.70 38.14
C VAL A 13 -5.77 3.82 38.17
N ALA A 14 -4.58 4.41 38.17
CA ALA A 14 -3.33 3.66 38.33
C ALA A 14 -3.28 2.91 39.67
N GLU A 15 -3.76 3.51 40.76
CA GLU A 15 -3.86 2.85 42.07
C GLU A 15 -4.89 1.71 42.08
N GLU A 16 -6.00 1.83 41.34
CA GLU A 16 -6.95 0.73 41.16
C GLU A 16 -6.31 -0.46 40.43
N ILE A 17 -5.57 -0.18 39.35
CA ILE A 17 -4.81 -1.19 38.61
C ILE A 17 -3.76 -1.85 39.53
N LYS A 18 -3.05 -1.03 40.33
CA LYS A 18 -2.06 -1.51 41.30
C LYS A 18 -2.70 -2.53 42.25
N LYS A 19 -3.85 -2.19 42.84
CA LYS A 19 -4.60 -3.07 43.74
C LYS A 19 -5.03 -4.36 43.05
N TYR A 20 -5.55 -4.28 41.82
CA TYR A 20 -5.91 -5.47 41.05
C TYR A 20 -4.72 -6.41 40.85
N LEU A 21 -3.56 -5.88 40.44
CA LEU A 21 -2.37 -6.68 40.21
C LEU A 21 -1.88 -7.37 41.49
N LEU A 22 -1.84 -6.64 42.61
CA LEU A 22 -1.47 -7.21 43.92
C LEU A 22 -2.45 -8.29 44.39
N ALA A 23 -3.76 -8.05 44.25
CA ALA A 23 -4.79 -9.00 44.63
C ALA A 23 -4.72 -10.32 43.84
N ASN A 24 -4.17 -10.28 42.63
CA ASN A 24 -3.98 -11.45 41.77
C ASN A 24 -2.56 -12.07 41.87
N GLY A 25 -1.81 -11.76 42.94
CA GLY A 25 -0.50 -12.36 43.20
C GLY A 25 0.69 -11.56 42.64
N GLY A 26 0.48 -10.31 42.25
CA GLY A 26 1.55 -9.38 41.90
C GLY A 26 2.38 -9.01 43.14
N ILE A 27 3.68 -8.77 42.92
CA ILE A 27 4.64 -8.40 43.96
C ILE A 27 5.17 -7.00 43.65
N GLU A 28 5.05 -6.08 44.59
CA GLU A 28 5.61 -4.73 44.46
C GLU A 28 7.15 -4.79 44.52
N GLU A 29 7.79 -4.17 43.54
CA GLU A 29 9.25 -4.02 43.45
C GLU A 29 9.64 -2.57 43.76
N GLY A 30 10.87 -2.36 44.23
CA GLY A 30 11.43 -1.01 44.37
C GLY A 30 11.53 -0.28 43.03
N ILE A 31 11.20 1.02 43.03
CA ILE A 31 11.35 1.88 41.86
C ILE A 31 12.82 1.94 41.41
N LYS A 32 13.04 1.90 40.09
CA LYS A 32 14.39 1.91 39.50
C LYS A 32 14.81 3.25 38.94
N SER A 33 13.88 4.19 38.81
CA SER A 33 14.19 5.55 38.37
C SER A 33 13.32 6.59 39.08
N PRO A 34 13.78 7.85 39.18
CA PRO A 34 13.01 8.93 39.82
C PRO A 34 11.68 9.25 39.13
N HIS A 35 11.49 8.75 37.91
CA HIS A 35 10.29 8.97 37.10
C HIS A 35 9.21 7.91 37.32
N GLU A 36 9.53 6.81 38.02
CA GLU A 36 8.58 5.76 38.39
C GLU A 36 7.84 6.15 39.68
N GLU A 37 6.54 5.87 39.71
CA GLU A 37 5.70 5.98 40.90
C GLU A 37 5.61 4.63 41.62
N TRP A 38 5.32 3.56 40.87
CA TRP A 38 5.31 2.21 41.41
C TRP A 38 5.66 1.18 40.33
N ARG A 39 6.08 0.00 40.79
CA ARG A 39 6.49 -1.12 39.95
C ARG A 39 5.96 -2.42 40.54
N ILE A 40 5.27 -3.23 39.74
CA ILE A 40 4.75 -4.53 40.14
C ILE A 40 5.24 -5.61 39.19
N LYS A 41 5.88 -6.66 39.74
CA LYS A 41 6.11 -7.91 39.03
C LYS A 41 4.83 -8.74 39.09
N PHE A 42 4.29 -9.12 37.94
CA PHE A 42 3.06 -9.91 37.84
C PHE A 42 3.25 -11.02 36.81
N SER A 43 3.26 -12.27 37.29
CA SER A 43 3.73 -13.44 36.53
C SER A 43 5.11 -13.15 35.90
N ASP A 44 5.26 -13.31 34.58
CA ASP A 44 6.50 -13.07 33.85
C ASP A 44 6.66 -11.62 33.34
N SER A 45 5.64 -10.78 33.51
CA SER A 45 5.65 -9.36 33.13
C SER A 45 5.91 -8.42 34.31
N THR A 46 6.40 -7.22 34.03
CA THR A 46 6.53 -6.13 35.00
C THR A 46 5.72 -4.94 34.54
N PHE A 47 4.85 -4.45 35.42
CA PHE A 47 4.04 -3.26 35.26
C PHE A 47 4.71 -2.09 35.97
N THR A 48 4.91 -0.98 35.27
CA THR A 48 5.54 0.22 35.80
C THR A 48 4.68 1.42 35.47
N TYR A 49 4.27 2.14 36.50
CA TYR A 49 3.57 3.41 36.35
C TYR A 49 4.53 4.57 36.58
N TYR A 50 4.47 5.56 35.69
CA TYR A 50 5.36 6.71 35.68
C TYR A 50 4.62 7.97 36.11
N LYS A 51 5.33 8.90 36.75
CA LYS A 51 4.88 10.24 37.17
C LYS A 51 4.12 11.04 36.11
N LYS A 52 4.42 10.77 34.83
CA LYS A 52 3.78 11.42 33.67
C LYS A 52 2.46 10.76 33.24
N GLY A 53 1.87 9.89 34.06
CA GLY A 53 0.62 9.21 33.73
C GLY A 53 0.76 8.11 32.66
N THR A 54 1.95 7.51 32.54
CA THR A 54 2.17 6.37 31.63
C THR A 54 2.22 5.09 32.43
N LEU A 55 1.43 4.09 32.07
CA LEU A 55 1.56 2.71 32.54
C LEU A 55 2.22 1.88 31.46
N TYR A 56 3.27 1.14 31.79
CA TYR A 56 3.94 0.24 30.88
C TYR A 56 3.97 -1.17 31.44
N SER A 57 3.62 -2.16 30.63
CA SER A 57 3.79 -3.58 30.91
C SER A 57 4.86 -4.13 29.99
N THR A 58 5.88 -4.78 30.54
CA THR A 58 6.88 -5.49 29.73
C THR A 58 6.23 -6.66 28.96
N PRO A 59 6.87 -7.18 27.90
CA PRO A 59 6.42 -8.40 27.25
C PRO A 59 6.17 -9.54 28.25
N SER A 60 5.10 -10.32 28.04
CA SER A 60 5.01 -11.69 28.55
C SER A 60 5.67 -12.60 27.53
N ASN A 61 6.81 -13.16 27.90
CA ASN A 61 7.61 -14.06 27.07
C ASN A 61 6.99 -15.46 27.02
N SER A 62 6.33 -15.89 28.10
CA SER A 62 5.59 -17.15 28.16
C SER A 62 4.22 -17.09 27.50
N ASN A 63 3.71 -15.89 27.17
CA ASN A 63 2.31 -15.64 26.78
C ASN A 63 1.32 -16.12 27.85
N ASP A 64 1.58 -15.78 29.11
CA ASP A 64 0.72 -16.17 30.23
C ASP A 64 -0.68 -15.54 30.10
N PRO A 65 -1.77 -16.34 30.10
CA PRO A 65 -3.15 -15.84 30.09
C PRO A 65 -3.47 -14.84 31.20
N ALA A 66 -2.86 -14.96 32.38
CA ALA A 66 -3.09 -14.04 33.50
C ALA A 66 -2.63 -12.61 33.18
N VAL A 67 -1.50 -12.46 32.47
CA VAL A 67 -1.00 -11.15 32.04
C VAL A 67 -1.97 -10.51 31.04
N PHE A 68 -2.56 -11.30 30.15
CA PHE A 68 -3.56 -10.80 29.20
C PHE A 68 -4.87 -10.43 29.89
N ALA A 69 -5.33 -11.21 30.85
CA ALA A 69 -6.48 -10.85 31.68
C ALA A 69 -6.24 -9.53 32.43
N ALA A 70 -5.02 -9.30 32.93
CA ALA A 70 -4.64 -8.02 33.52
C ALA A 70 -4.66 -6.87 32.50
N TRP A 71 -4.20 -7.10 31.27
CA TRP A 71 -4.30 -6.09 30.21
C TRP A 71 -5.75 -5.77 29.84
N ASP A 72 -6.62 -6.77 29.77
CA ASP A 72 -8.05 -6.57 29.50
C ASP A 72 -8.72 -5.81 30.64
N HIS A 73 -8.37 -6.11 31.89
CA HIS A 73 -8.84 -5.35 33.05
C HIS A 73 -8.39 -3.89 32.99
N ILE A 74 -7.11 -3.63 32.69
CA ILE A 74 -6.60 -2.26 32.50
C ILE A 74 -7.39 -1.54 31.41
N VAL A 75 -7.59 -2.16 30.24
CA VAL A 75 -8.38 -1.58 29.14
C VAL A 75 -9.82 -1.29 29.56
N SER A 76 -10.42 -2.11 30.44
CA SER A 76 -11.77 -1.85 30.96
C SER A 76 -11.85 -0.60 31.84
N LEU A 77 -10.75 -0.25 32.54
CA LEU A 77 -10.67 0.92 33.39
C LEU A 77 -10.27 2.19 32.63
N VAL A 78 -9.28 2.09 31.73
CA VAL A 78 -8.69 3.25 31.03
C VAL A 78 -9.33 3.51 29.66
N GLY A 79 -10.14 2.56 29.17
CA GLY A 79 -10.66 2.56 27.81
C GLY A 79 -9.61 2.14 26.78
N SER A 80 -10.04 2.13 25.51
CA SER A 80 -9.14 1.98 24.38
C SER A 80 -8.35 3.28 24.17
N SER A 81 -7.04 3.18 23.91
CA SER A 81 -6.23 4.33 23.46
C SER A 81 -6.70 4.91 22.12
N TYR A 82 -7.56 4.16 21.40
CA TYR A 82 -8.14 4.50 20.13
C TYR A 82 -9.65 4.75 20.24
N VAL A 83 -10.16 5.62 19.37
CA VAL A 83 -11.60 5.87 19.20
C VAL A 83 -12.30 4.57 18.77
N LEU A 84 -13.27 4.14 19.57
CA LEU A 84 -14.00 2.89 19.35
C LEU A 84 -14.78 2.90 18.02
N PRO A 85 -15.02 1.74 17.40
CA PRO A 85 -15.80 1.64 16.17
C PRO A 85 -17.22 2.19 16.36
N THR A 86 -17.63 3.07 15.46
CA THR A 86 -18.98 3.64 15.31
C THR A 86 -19.73 3.04 14.11
N LYS A 87 -19.00 2.31 13.27
CA LYS A 87 -19.40 1.72 12.00
C LYS A 87 -18.89 0.28 11.92
N ASP A 88 -19.50 -0.53 11.06
CA ASP A 88 -19.20 -1.96 10.98
C ASP A 88 -17.86 -2.24 10.29
N PHE A 89 -17.48 -1.40 9.33
CA PHE A 89 -16.19 -1.48 8.64
C PHE A 89 -15.33 -0.25 8.91
N LEU A 90 -14.08 -0.49 9.26
CA LEU A 90 -13.09 0.53 9.57
C LEU A 90 -12.04 0.55 8.46
N ILE A 91 -11.89 1.70 7.82
CA ILE A 91 -10.98 1.92 6.70
C ILE A 91 -9.91 2.94 7.12
N GLY A 92 -8.65 2.52 7.10
CA GLY A 92 -7.51 3.38 7.39
C GLY A 92 -6.66 3.61 6.15
N LEU A 93 -6.25 4.85 5.93
CA LEU A 93 -5.34 5.24 4.87
C LEU A 93 -4.12 5.93 5.46
N ASP A 94 -2.92 5.49 5.06
CA ASP A 94 -1.67 6.16 5.45
C ASP A 94 -0.57 5.99 4.40
N GLU A 95 0.39 6.90 4.39
CA GLU A 95 1.60 6.81 3.58
C GLU A 95 2.88 6.78 4.41
N THR A 96 3.91 6.15 3.87
CA THR A 96 5.26 6.23 4.43
C THR A 96 6.27 6.42 3.32
N GLY A 97 7.34 7.14 3.60
CA GLY A 97 8.39 7.38 2.63
C GLY A 97 8.24 8.70 1.89
N LYS A 98 7.19 9.49 2.10
CA LYS A 98 6.99 10.80 1.42
C LYS A 98 8.14 11.79 1.69
N GLY A 99 8.65 11.83 2.92
CA GLY A 99 9.68 12.77 3.39
C GLY A 99 11.11 12.25 3.29
N GLU A 100 11.30 11.02 2.86
CA GLU A 100 12.59 10.34 2.85
C GLU A 100 13.21 10.35 1.46
N VAL A 101 14.52 10.59 1.41
CA VAL A 101 15.28 10.78 0.16
C VAL A 101 15.51 9.46 -0.59
N ILE A 102 15.48 8.34 0.13
CA ILE A 102 15.62 6.99 -0.44
C ILE A 102 14.28 6.25 -0.42
N GLY A 103 14.01 5.55 -1.52
CA GLY A 103 12.95 4.58 -1.67
C GLY A 103 11.67 5.15 -2.25
N HIS A 104 10.71 4.25 -2.48
CA HIS A 104 9.37 4.60 -2.92
C HIS A 104 8.61 5.34 -1.82
N THR A 105 7.62 6.14 -2.21
CA THR A 105 6.53 6.49 -1.31
C THR A 105 5.51 5.36 -1.35
N VAL A 106 5.19 4.78 -0.21
CA VAL A 106 4.24 3.66 -0.07
C VAL A 106 2.93 4.24 0.45
N LEU A 107 1.83 4.02 -0.27
CA LEU A 107 0.48 4.31 0.17
C LEU A 107 -0.18 2.99 0.54
N THR A 108 -0.82 2.96 1.71
CA THR A 108 -1.49 1.77 2.21
C THR A 108 -2.92 2.10 2.57
N GLY A 109 -3.84 1.27 2.10
CA GLY A 109 -5.19 1.20 2.63
C GLY A 109 -5.39 -0.09 3.41
N VAL A 110 -6.16 0.00 4.48
CA VAL A 110 -6.60 -1.15 5.29
C VAL A 110 -8.11 -1.07 5.44
N ILE A 111 -8.79 -2.22 5.42
CA ILE A 111 -10.20 -2.37 5.83
C ILE A 111 -10.32 -3.57 6.77
N PHE A 112 -11.10 -3.43 7.84
CA PHE A 112 -11.49 -4.56 8.68
C PHE A 112 -12.83 -4.36 9.37
N PRO A 113 -13.53 -5.46 9.71
CA PRO A 113 -14.77 -5.40 10.46
C PRO A 113 -14.54 -5.09 11.94
N LYS A 114 -15.48 -4.37 12.58
CA LYS A 114 -15.37 -3.92 13.99
C LYS A 114 -15.15 -5.08 14.97
N GLU A 115 -15.61 -6.28 14.62
CA GLU A 115 -15.51 -7.51 15.42
C GLU A 115 -14.06 -7.90 15.71
N ILE A 116 -13.12 -7.55 14.81
CA ILE A 116 -11.69 -7.84 15.00
C ILE A 116 -10.88 -6.66 15.55
N PHE A 117 -11.53 -5.53 15.89
CA PHE A 117 -10.87 -4.33 16.41
C PHE A 117 -9.97 -4.64 17.61
N LYS A 118 -10.47 -5.36 18.62
CA LYS A 118 -9.69 -5.71 19.81
C LYS A 118 -8.47 -6.58 19.46
N LYS A 119 -8.62 -7.53 18.52
CA LYS A 119 -7.51 -8.39 18.08
C LYS A 119 -6.42 -7.56 17.39
N ILE A 120 -6.80 -6.60 16.55
CA ILE A 120 -5.86 -5.70 15.89
C ILE A 120 -5.18 -4.77 16.90
N ASP A 121 -5.92 -4.19 17.86
CA ASP A 121 -5.36 -3.33 18.92
C ASP A 121 -4.29 -4.07 19.73
N LEU A 122 -4.54 -5.32 20.12
CA LEU A 122 -3.55 -6.13 20.83
C LEU A 122 -2.24 -6.35 20.04
N LEU A 123 -2.30 -6.36 18.71
CA LEU A 123 -1.13 -6.54 17.84
C LEU A 123 -0.42 -5.23 17.50
N VAL A 124 -1.19 -4.17 17.27
CA VAL A 124 -0.73 -2.92 16.65
C VAL A 124 -0.59 -1.79 17.66
N GLY A 125 -1.50 -1.72 18.65
CA GLY A 125 -1.52 -0.68 19.68
C GLY A 125 -0.21 -0.51 20.44
N PRO A 126 0.48 -1.61 20.83
CA PRO A 126 1.78 -1.52 21.48
C PRO A 126 2.92 -0.96 20.60
N ALA A 127 2.74 -0.92 19.27
CA ALA A 127 3.83 -0.64 18.35
C ALA A 127 4.13 0.87 18.24
N ASP A 128 5.37 1.25 18.54
CA ASP A 128 5.83 2.62 18.40
C ASP A 128 6.40 2.86 16.98
N THR A 129 5.54 3.36 16.08
CA THR A 129 5.88 3.71 14.69
C THR A 129 6.90 4.85 14.58
N LYS A 130 7.20 5.57 15.67
CA LYS A 130 8.17 6.68 15.67
C LYS A 130 9.56 6.28 16.12
N LYS A 131 9.69 5.15 16.82
CA LYS A 131 10.99 4.60 17.20
C LYS A 131 11.63 3.81 16.06
N ARG A 132 12.96 3.77 16.07
CA ARG A 132 13.74 2.90 15.18
C ARG A 132 13.69 1.48 15.71
N HIS A 133 13.21 0.57 14.87
CA HIS A 133 13.17 -0.87 15.14
C HIS A 133 13.89 -1.59 14.01
N LYS A 134 14.33 -2.83 14.26
CA LYS A 134 14.83 -3.71 13.20
C LYS A 134 13.68 -4.11 12.27
N PHE A 135 13.99 -4.54 11.05
CA PHE A 135 12.97 -5.00 10.10
C PHE A 135 12.12 -6.15 10.67
N GLU A 136 12.76 -7.08 11.38
CA GLU A 136 12.11 -8.27 11.93
C GLU A 136 10.97 -7.93 12.88
N TYR A 137 11.09 -6.81 13.61
CA TYR A 137 10.02 -6.29 14.47
C TYR A 137 8.74 -5.98 13.69
N TRP A 138 8.87 -5.29 12.56
CA TRP A 138 7.73 -4.94 11.70
C TRP A 138 7.18 -6.18 10.99
N ASP A 139 8.08 -7.06 10.55
CA ASP A 139 7.72 -8.28 9.83
C ASP A 139 6.93 -9.28 10.71
N GLU A 140 7.29 -9.40 11.99
CA GLU A 140 6.54 -10.24 12.94
C GLU A 140 5.12 -9.72 13.19
N ILE A 141 4.94 -8.41 13.34
CA ILE A 141 3.60 -7.82 13.51
C ILE A 141 2.79 -8.01 12.23
N PHE A 142 3.40 -7.75 11.07
CA PHE A 142 2.77 -7.95 9.78
C PHE A 142 2.29 -9.39 9.56
N LYS A 143 3.11 -10.41 9.88
CA LYS A 143 2.70 -11.82 9.79
C LYS A 143 1.45 -12.12 10.63
N LYS A 144 1.38 -11.57 11.84
CA LYS A 144 0.21 -11.73 12.72
C LYS A 144 -1.03 -11.04 12.16
N LEU A 145 -0.87 -9.85 11.58
CA LEU A 145 -1.95 -9.17 10.87
C LEU A 145 -2.41 -9.98 9.66
N ASP A 146 -1.49 -10.52 8.86
CA ASP A 146 -1.82 -11.29 7.66
C ASP A 146 -2.68 -12.53 7.97
N HIS A 147 -2.46 -13.19 9.12
CA HIS A 147 -3.34 -14.27 9.59
C HIS A 147 -4.79 -13.83 9.84
N LEU A 148 -5.03 -12.55 10.17
CA LEU A 148 -6.37 -11.99 10.34
C LEU A 148 -7.08 -11.72 9.01
N ARG A 149 -6.45 -11.93 7.85
CA ARG A 149 -7.13 -11.86 6.55
C ARG A 149 -8.32 -12.80 6.47
N SER A 150 -8.17 -14.00 7.04
CA SER A 150 -9.25 -15.00 7.17
C SER A 150 -10.45 -14.50 8.01
N SER A 151 -10.23 -13.50 8.86
CA SER A 151 -11.24 -12.89 9.74
C SER A 151 -11.74 -11.54 9.22
N GLY A 152 -11.47 -11.20 7.95
CA GLY A 152 -11.99 -10.00 7.28
C GLY A 152 -11.04 -8.80 7.22
N LEU A 153 -9.79 -8.91 7.72
CA LEU A 153 -8.79 -7.88 7.43
C LEU A 153 -8.41 -7.93 5.94
N ASP A 154 -8.34 -6.79 5.29
CA ASP A 154 -7.72 -6.67 3.99
C ASP A 154 -6.93 -5.37 3.85
N PHE A 155 -5.96 -5.37 2.95
CA PHE A 155 -5.12 -4.21 2.71
C PHE A 155 -4.65 -4.16 1.27
N LEU A 156 -4.47 -2.93 0.78
CA LEU A 156 -3.93 -2.60 -0.53
C LEU A 156 -2.68 -1.76 -0.36
N ILE A 157 -1.67 -2.03 -1.19
CA ILE A 157 -0.38 -1.33 -1.16
C ILE A 157 -0.12 -0.78 -2.55
N GLU A 158 0.15 0.51 -2.62
CA GLU A 158 0.46 1.22 -3.85
C GLU A 158 1.80 1.95 -3.67
N LYS A 159 2.64 1.93 -4.70
CA LYS A 159 3.98 2.53 -4.65
C LYS A 159 4.08 3.66 -5.66
N VAL A 160 4.49 4.84 -5.19
CA VAL A 160 4.88 5.95 -6.06
C VAL A 160 6.41 5.95 -6.17
N PRO A 161 6.96 5.69 -7.35
CA PRO A 161 8.39 5.57 -7.52
C PRO A 161 9.11 6.91 -7.45
N PRO A 162 10.42 6.93 -7.09
CA PRO A 162 11.20 8.15 -6.99
C PRO A 162 11.14 9.04 -8.23
N TRP A 163 11.15 8.47 -9.43
CA TRP A 163 11.07 9.26 -10.67
C TRP A 163 9.70 9.95 -10.86
N HIS A 164 8.62 9.43 -10.27
CA HIS A 164 7.33 10.14 -10.20
C HIS A 164 7.34 11.20 -9.11
N VAL A 165 7.90 10.88 -7.94
CA VAL A 165 8.07 11.87 -6.85
C VAL A 165 8.91 13.04 -7.34
N ASP A 166 9.94 12.79 -8.15
CA ASP A 166 10.84 13.78 -8.68
C ASP A 166 10.19 14.70 -9.71
N LYS A 167 9.34 14.14 -10.58
CA LYS A 167 8.70 14.86 -11.68
C LYS A 167 7.40 15.55 -11.27
N TYR A 168 6.56 14.88 -10.49
CA TYR A 168 5.17 15.26 -10.32
C TYR A 168 4.84 15.79 -8.91
N ASN A 169 3.74 16.53 -8.81
CA ASN A 169 3.12 16.86 -7.55
C ASN A 169 2.56 15.58 -6.90
N LEU A 170 3.23 15.12 -5.85
CA LEU A 170 2.91 13.88 -5.16
C LEU A 170 1.50 13.89 -4.55
N ASN A 171 1.03 15.01 -3.99
CA ASN A 171 -0.31 15.08 -3.41
C ASN A 171 -1.40 14.76 -4.44
N LYS A 172 -1.22 15.17 -5.71
CA LYS A 172 -2.17 14.84 -6.79
C LYS A 172 -2.18 13.35 -7.14
N ILE A 173 -1.01 12.70 -7.09
CA ILE A 173 -0.93 11.25 -7.25
C ILE A 173 -1.63 10.54 -6.09
N MET A 174 -1.36 10.97 -4.85
CA MET A 174 -1.94 10.39 -3.65
C MET A 174 -3.47 10.49 -3.64
N ASP A 175 -4.05 11.64 -4.03
CA ASP A 175 -5.50 11.83 -4.10
C ASP A 175 -6.18 10.73 -4.95
N VAL A 176 -5.66 10.49 -6.16
CA VAL A 176 -6.26 9.52 -7.09
C VAL A 176 -6.01 8.08 -6.63
N VAL A 177 -4.83 7.80 -6.08
CA VAL A 177 -4.49 6.48 -5.54
C VAL A 177 -5.37 6.13 -4.34
N TYR A 178 -5.57 7.05 -3.40
CA TYR A 178 -6.45 6.84 -2.25
C TYR A 178 -7.92 6.70 -2.69
N GLN A 179 -8.39 7.49 -3.67
CA GLN A 179 -9.72 7.30 -4.25
C GLN A 179 -9.89 5.90 -4.87
N LYS A 180 -8.87 5.41 -5.59
CA LYS A 180 -8.86 4.05 -6.16
C LYS A 180 -8.91 2.99 -5.05
N ILE A 181 -8.07 3.11 -4.02
CA ILE A 181 -8.05 2.20 -2.85
C ILE A 181 -9.44 2.13 -2.20
N LEU A 182 -10.05 3.29 -1.93
CA LEU A 182 -11.38 3.36 -1.34
C LEU A 182 -12.43 2.72 -2.24
N SER A 183 -12.42 3.02 -3.55
CA SER A 183 -13.35 2.42 -4.51
C SER A 183 -13.23 0.89 -4.56
N ILE A 184 -12.03 0.34 -4.34
CA ILE A 184 -11.84 -1.11 -4.25
C ILE A 184 -12.45 -1.66 -2.96
N PHE A 185 -12.22 -1.01 -1.82
CA PHE A 185 -12.77 -1.44 -0.53
C PHE A 185 -14.29 -1.35 -0.45
N LEU A 186 -14.89 -0.31 -1.04
CA LEU A 186 -16.34 -0.11 -1.05
C LEU A 186 -17.10 -1.14 -1.91
N ARG A 187 -16.41 -2.03 -2.64
CA ARG A 187 -17.02 -3.23 -3.23
C ARG A 187 -17.26 -4.34 -2.22
N LYS A 188 -16.65 -4.26 -1.03
CA LYS A 188 -16.68 -5.28 0.02
C LYS A 188 -17.58 -4.90 1.19
N ALA A 189 -17.94 -3.63 1.30
CA ALA A 189 -18.71 -3.07 2.41
C ALA A 189 -19.66 -1.98 1.88
N LYS A 190 -20.84 -1.85 2.50
CA LYS A 190 -21.75 -0.74 2.18
C LYS A 190 -21.17 0.57 2.67
N ILE A 191 -21.37 1.65 1.90
CA ILE A 191 -20.80 2.96 2.21
C ILE A 191 -21.28 3.48 3.59
N GLU A 192 -22.56 3.34 3.89
CA GLU A 192 -23.17 3.76 5.16
C GLU A 192 -22.60 3.03 6.39
N ASP A 193 -22.03 1.84 6.19
CA ASP A 193 -21.44 1.00 7.23
C ASP A 193 -19.93 1.25 7.41
N CYS A 194 -19.35 2.23 6.69
CA CYS A 194 -17.92 2.50 6.71
C CYS A 194 -17.58 3.74 7.55
N ARG A 195 -16.51 3.63 8.35
CA ARG A 195 -15.72 4.76 8.82
C ARG A 195 -14.39 4.81 8.07
N VAL A 196 -14.08 5.95 7.46
CA VAL A 196 -12.83 6.19 6.72
C VAL A 196 -11.98 7.19 7.48
N VAL A 197 -10.76 6.81 7.80
CA VAL A 197 -9.78 7.64 8.50
C VAL A 197 -8.53 7.83 7.64
N LEU A 198 -8.12 9.08 7.48
CA LEU A 198 -6.95 9.48 6.70
C LEU A 198 -6.17 10.59 7.43
N ASP A 199 -4.84 10.51 7.41
CA ASP A 199 -3.98 11.63 7.85
C ASP A 199 -4.02 12.78 6.85
N ASP A 200 -4.17 14.03 7.32
CA ASP A 200 -4.22 15.19 6.43
C ASP A 200 -2.83 15.57 5.89
N TYR A 201 -2.47 15.01 4.74
CA TYR A 201 -1.25 15.35 4.00
C TYR A 201 -1.38 16.63 3.14
N GLY A 202 -2.49 17.37 3.27
CA GLY A 202 -2.92 18.43 2.37
C GLY A 202 -3.79 17.87 1.24
N VAL A 203 -4.88 17.19 1.60
CA VAL A 203 -5.79 16.51 0.66
C VAL A 203 -6.34 17.49 -0.39
N GLY A 204 -6.21 17.13 -1.67
CA GLY A 204 -6.64 17.97 -2.77
C GLY A 204 -8.13 17.83 -3.13
N PRO A 205 -8.61 18.61 -4.11
CA PRO A 205 -10.04 18.72 -4.44
C PRO A 205 -10.66 17.43 -4.98
N THR A 206 -9.87 16.58 -5.66
CA THR A 206 -10.34 15.31 -6.23
C THR A 206 -10.79 14.36 -5.13
N LEU A 207 -9.90 14.07 -4.17
CA LEU A 207 -10.23 13.20 -3.04
C LEU A 207 -11.26 13.86 -2.09
N LYS A 208 -11.18 15.18 -1.85
CA LYS A 208 -12.20 15.90 -1.05
C LYS A 208 -13.62 15.73 -1.60
N ARG A 209 -13.80 15.83 -2.92
CA ARG A 209 -15.10 15.65 -3.57
C ARG A 209 -15.62 14.23 -3.34
N PHE A 210 -14.75 13.25 -3.51
CA PHE A 210 -15.08 11.84 -3.31
C PHE A 210 -15.46 11.54 -1.86
N LEU A 211 -14.65 11.99 -0.89
CA LEU A 211 -14.94 11.84 0.54
C LEU A 211 -16.28 12.49 0.93
N LYS A 212 -16.58 13.69 0.40
CA LYS A 212 -17.89 14.35 0.60
C LYS A 212 -19.06 13.57 -0.01
N PHE A 213 -18.84 12.89 -1.14
CA PHE A 213 -19.85 11.98 -1.68
C PHE A 213 -20.11 10.82 -0.71
N LEU A 214 -19.05 10.17 -0.19
CA LEU A 214 -19.19 9.07 0.77
C LEU A 214 -19.89 9.51 2.06
N GLU A 215 -19.55 10.68 2.59
CA GLU A 215 -20.21 11.27 3.76
C GLU A 215 -21.72 11.45 3.54
N LYS A 216 -22.12 11.95 2.36
CA LYS A 216 -23.54 12.09 1.98
C LYS A 216 -24.26 10.74 1.85
N GLN A 217 -23.53 9.66 1.58
CA GLN A 217 -24.05 8.29 1.56
C GLN A 217 -24.02 7.63 2.94
N GLY A 218 -23.70 8.37 4.01
CA GLY A 218 -23.77 7.89 5.40
C GLY A 218 -22.46 7.36 5.98
N ALA A 219 -21.35 7.37 5.22
CA ALA A 219 -20.04 7.02 5.76
C ALA A 219 -19.57 8.05 6.79
N GLU A 220 -18.87 7.61 7.82
CA GLU A 220 -18.15 8.51 8.71
C GLU A 220 -16.78 8.84 8.11
N ILE A 221 -16.50 10.12 7.85
CA ILE A 221 -15.23 10.55 7.26
C ILE A 221 -14.43 11.34 8.29
N VAL A 222 -13.21 10.87 8.59
CA VAL A 222 -12.28 11.53 9.50
C VAL A 222 -10.99 11.87 8.75
N VAL A 223 -10.81 13.15 8.46
CA VAL A 223 -9.54 13.70 7.95
C VAL A 223 -8.95 14.55 9.07
N THR A 224 -7.83 14.10 9.65
CA THR A 224 -7.22 14.75 10.81
C THR A 224 -5.71 14.62 10.79
N THR A 225 -5.01 15.43 11.58
CA THR A 225 -3.57 15.29 11.75
C THR A 225 -3.24 14.28 12.84
N ASN A 226 -2.16 13.53 12.63
CA ASN A 226 -1.71 12.46 13.51
C ASN A 226 -2.81 11.40 13.74
N SER A 227 -3.51 11.02 12.67
CA SER A 227 -4.62 10.07 12.73
C SER A 227 -4.23 8.72 13.37
N GLU A 228 -3.00 8.25 13.15
CA GLU A 228 -2.44 7.02 13.75
C GLU A 228 -2.41 7.01 15.29
N ASN A 229 -2.45 8.17 15.95
CA ASN A 229 -2.46 8.24 17.41
C ASN A 229 -3.88 8.13 18.01
N LYS A 230 -4.92 8.28 17.17
CA LYS A 230 -6.31 8.35 17.61
C LYS A 230 -7.17 7.21 17.07
N TYR A 231 -6.83 6.69 15.89
CA TYR A 231 -7.64 5.68 15.20
C TYR A 231 -6.79 4.45 14.86
N LEU A 232 -7.30 3.27 15.22
CA LEU A 232 -6.58 2.01 15.07
C LEU A 232 -6.40 1.63 13.60
N GLU A 233 -7.38 1.93 12.76
CA GLU A 233 -7.35 1.68 11.32
C GLU A 233 -6.24 2.48 10.63
N ALA A 234 -6.07 3.76 10.97
CA ALA A 234 -4.97 4.59 10.49
C ALA A 234 -3.61 4.07 10.99
N LYS A 235 -3.53 3.70 12.27
CA LYS A 235 -2.33 3.08 12.83
C LYS A 235 -1.94 1.78 12.13
N THR A 236 -2.93 0.95 11.81
CA THR A 236 -2.72 -0.33 11.12
C THR A 236 -2.21 -0.10 9.70
N ALA A 237 -2.78 0.85 8.97
CA ALA A 237 -2.28 1.27 7.65
C ALA A 237 -0.83 1.77 7.74
N SER A 238 -0.53 2.60 8.74
CA SER A 238 0.83 3.12 8.98
C SER A 238 1.85 2.01 9.23
N LEU A 239 1.50 1.05 10.08
CA LEU A 239 2.39 -0.06 10.42
C LEU A 239 2.70 -0.93 9.19
N ILE A 240 1.67 -1.26 8.40
CA ILE A 240 1.84 -2.03 7.16
C ILE A 240 2.70 -1.22 6.18
N SER A 241 2.39 0.06 5.97
CA SER A 241 3.14 0.95 5.08
C SER A 241 4.63 1.02 5.47
N LYS A 242 4.90 1.21 6.77
CA LYS A 242 6.26 1.20 7.33
C LYS A 242 6.96 -0.13 7.12
N ARG A 243 6.31 -1.27 7.36
CA ARG A 243 6.88 -2.59 7.11
C ARG A 243 7.32 -2.73 5.65
N ILE A 244 6.48 -2.33 4.69
CA ILE A 244 6.79 -2.41 3.26
C ILE A 244 7.99 -1.54 2.91
N ARG A 245 8.05 -0.31 3.44
CA ARG A 245 9.20 0.58 3.26
C ARG A 245 10.48 -0.04 3.83
N GLU A 246 10.45 -0.53 5.06
CA GLU A 246 11.60 -1.14 5.72
C GLU A 246 12.07 -2.40 4.97
N ALA A 247 11.17 -3.20 4.40
CA ALA A 247 11.52 -4.34 3.55
C ALA A 247 12.33 -3.89 2.32
N VAL A 248 11.90 -2.81 1.66
CA VAL A 248 12.60 -2.24 0.50
C VAL A 248 13.96 -1.69 0.92
N ILE A 249 14.04 -0.92 2.01
CA ILE A 249 15.31 -0.37 2.51
C ILE A 249 16.28 -1.49 2.90
N LYS A 250 15.81 -2.55 3.54
CA LYS A 250 16.61 -3.74 3.87
C LYS A 250 17.15 -4.41 2.60
N ALA A 251 16.29 -4.63 1.60
CA ALA A 251 16.70 -5.20 0.33
C ALA A 251 17.81 -4.37 -0.33
N ILE A 252 17.61 -3.05 -0.47
CA ILE A 252 18.60 -2.16 -1.08
C ILE A 252 19.92 -2.14 -0.28
N ASN A 253 19.89 -2.13 1.06
CA ASN A 253 21.11 -2.19 1.88
C ASN A 253 21.89 -3.50 1.71
N ASN A 254 21.20 -4.60 1.40
CA ASN A 254 21.80 -5.92 1.21
C ASN A 254 22.38 -6.12 -0.21
N GLU A 255 22.02 -5.28 -1.17
CA GLU A 255 22.55 -5.34 -2.53
C GLU A 255 23.98 -4.79 -2.58
N PRO A 256 25.01 -5.61 -2.89
CA PRO A 256 26.40 -5.18 -2.90
C PRO A 256 26.68 -4.06 -3.92
N GLU A 257 25.90 -4.02 -5.02
CA GLU A 257 26.04 -2.98 -6.06
C GLU A 257 25.74 -1.56 -5.55
N PHE A 258 24.97 -1.45 -4.47
CA PHE A 258 24.61 -0.17 -3.85
C PHE A 258 25.46 0.17 -2.62
N GLN A 259 26.41 -0.67 -2.24
CA GLN A 259 27.37 -0.34 -1.20
C GLN A 259 28.55 0.43 -1.78
N ILE A 260 29.13 1.33 -0.98
CA ILE A 260 30.31 2.11 -1.37
C ILE A 260 31.33 2.08 -0.25
N ASP A 261 32.52 1.53 -0.52
CA ASP A 261 33.59 1.36 0.48
C ASP A 261 33.12 0.64 1.76
N GLY A 262 32.27 -0.39 1.59
CA GLY A 262 31.65 -1.13 2.70
C GLY A 262 30.53 -0.38 3.45
N LEU A 263 30.21 0.86 3.04
CA LEU A 263 29.12 1.65 3.59
C LEU A 263 27.79 1.30 2.91
N SER A 264 26.83 0.84 3.71
CA SER A 264 25.44 0.70 3.28
C SER A 264 24.68 2.03 3.43
N ILE A 265 23.50 2.14 2.80
CA ILE A 265 22.71 3.36 2.71
C ILE A 265 22.18 3.84 4.07
N GLY A 266 21.93 2.94 5.02
CA GLY A 266 21.28 3.28 6.28
C GLY A 266 19.76 3.35 6.17
N SER A 267 19.11 4.26 6.89
CA SER A 267 17.64 4.35 6.99
C SER A 267 16.95 4.97 5.78
N GLY A 268 17.71 5.68 4.95
CA GLY A 268 17.17 6.41 3.81
C GLY A 268 16.55 7.77 4.14
N ASN A 269 16.60 8.20 5.40
CA ASN A 269 16.19 9.52 5.85
C ASN A 269 17.34 10.52 5.66
N ALA A 270 17.05 11.74 5.20
CA ALA A 270 18.06 12.78 5.02
C ALA A 270 18.70 13.26 6.33
N GLY A 271 18.07 13.04 7.48
CA GLY A 271 18.63 13.32 8.82
C GLY A 271 19.53 12.20 9.36
N ASP A 272 19.58 11.04 8.70
CA ASP A 272 20.45 9.94 9.11
C ASP A 272 21.88 10.15 8.59
N LYS A 273 22.84 10.18 9.52
CA LYS A 273 24.25 10.44 9.22
C LYS A 273 24.80 9.45 8.20
N GLN A 274 24.43 8.18 8.33
CA GLN A 274 24.87 7.12 7.41
C GLN A 274 24.34 7.35 5.99
N THR A 275 23.06 7.71 5.85
CA THR A 275 22.46 8.03 4.55
C THR A 275 23.10 9.24 3.90
N LEU A 276 23.37 10.31 4.67
CA LEU A 276 24.06 11.49 4.15
C LEU A 276 25.49 11.17 3.67
N GLU A 277 26.23 10.37 4.43
CA GLU A 277 27.58 9.96 4.05
C GLU A 277 27.55 9.11 2.77
N TRP A 278 26.64 8.14 2.70
CA TRP A 278 26.46 7.30 1.52
C TRP A 278 26.14 8.14 0.28
N LEU A 279 25.21 9.10 0.38
CA LEU A 279 24.85 10.00 -0.72
C LEU A 279 26.06 10.80 -1.23
N LYS A 280 26.86 11.37 -0.31
CA LYS A 280 28.05 12.15 -0.66
C LYS A 280 29.11 11.29 -1.35
N LYS A 281 29.41 10.10 -0.81
CA LYS A 281 30.37 9.16 -1.41
C LYS A 281 29.88 8.68 -2.78
N TRP A 282 28.60 8.34 -2.90
CA TRP A 282 28.03 7.89 -4.16
C TRP A 282 28.17 8.94 -5.25
N TYR A 283 27.82 10.20 -4.93
CA TYR A 283 28.00 11.31 -5.86
C TYR A 283 29.48 11.54 -6.23
N ALA A 284 30.37 11.53 -5.25
CA ALA A 284 31.81 11.70 -5.46
C ALA A 284 32.43 10.59 -6.33
N SER A 285 31.85 9.40 -6.36
CA SER A 285 32.28 8.30 -7.23
C SER A 285 32.00 8.52 -8.72
N GLY A 286 31.24 9.57 -9.08
CA GLY A 286 30.83 9.87 -10.45
C GLY A 286 29.75 8.94 -11.01
N LYS A 287 29.24 7.99 -10.21
CA LYS A 287 28.15 7.09 -10.60
C LYS A 287 26.83 7.86 -10.71
N GLN A 288 25.97 7.43 -11.64
CA GLN A 288 24.60 7.93 -11.69
C GLN A 288 23.84 7.55 -10.41
N TRP A 289 22.98 8.45 -9.94
CA TRP A 289 22.06 8.14 -8.84
C TRP A 289 21.20 6.90 -9.14
N PRO A 290 21.16 5.91 -8.23
CA PRO A 290 20.32 4.73 -8.38
C PRO A 290 18.85 5.09 -8.47
N TRP A 291 18.06 4.17 -9.01
CA TRP A 291 16.62 4.35 -9.26
C TRP A 291 15.82 4.67 -7.98
N PHE A 292 16.35 4.31 -6.80
CA PHE A 292 15.68 4.53 -5.51
C PHE A 292 15.96 5.92 -4.90
N VAL A 293 16.85 6.74 -5.48
CA VAL A 293 17.16 8.07 -4.95
C VAL A 293 16.23 9.11 -5.54
N LYS A 294 15.58 9.91 -4.69
CA LYS A 294 14.71 11.03 -5.10
C LYS A 294 15.54 12.28 -5.34
N LYS A 295 15.86 12.53 -6.60
CA LYS A 295 16.81 13.55 -7.06
C LYS A 295 16.32 14.98 -6.89
N SER A 296 15.01 15.15 -6.68
CA SER A 296 14.39 16.45 -6.42
C SER A 296 14.44 16.88 -4.96
N PHE A 297 15.04 16.10 -4.07
CA PHE A 297 15.11 16.48 -2.66
C PHE A 297 16.19 17.55 -2.46
N LYS A 298 15.94 18.48 -1.53
CA LYS A 298 16.88 19.57 -1.21
C LYS A 298 18.27 19.04 -0.90
N THR A 299 18.36 17.95 -0.13
CA THR A 299 19.62 17.26 0.20
C THR A 299 20.40 16.81 -1.04
N ILE A 300 19.72 16.31 -2.08
CA ILE A 300 20.40 15.92 -3.33
C ILE A 300 20.87 17.15 -4.09
N TRP A 301 20.04 18.19 -4.16
CA TRP A 301 20.43 19.46 -4.82
C TRP A 301 21.63 20.11 -4.15
N GLU A 302 21.69 20.12 -2.83
CA GLU A 302 22.83 20.62 -2.06
C GLU A 302 24.11 19.83 -2.38
N ILE A 303 24.02 18.49 -2.46
CA ILE A 303 25.16 17.63 -2.86
C ILE A 303 25.59 17.91 -4.31
N GLU A 304 24.64 18.16 -5.21
CA GLU A 304 24.88 18.49 -6.62
C GLU A 304 25.29 19.96 -6.86
N GLY A 305 25.31 20.81 -5.83
CA GLY A 305 25.59 22.24 -5.96
C GLY A 305 24.49 23.05 -6.68
N LYS A 306 23.25 22.55 -6.71
CA LYS A 306 22.10 23.21 -7.36
C LYS A 306 21.41 24.19 -6.41
N ASN A 307 21.02 25.35 -6.93
CA ASN A 307 20.26 26.36 -6.22
C ASN A 307 18.78 26.38 -6.64
N GLY A 308 17.88 26.71 -5.69
CA GLY A 308 16.46 26.90 -5.94
C GLY A 308 15.56 25.79 -5.39
N LYS A 309 14.38 25.62 -6.01
CA LYS A 309 13.43 24.54 -5.69
C LYS A 309 13.11 23.74 -6.96
N PRO A 310 12.93 22.42 -6.85
CA PRO A 310 12.52 21.61 -7.99
C PRO A 310 11.13 22.07 -8.45
N LYS A 311 11.00 22.34 -9.75
CA LYS A 311 9.68 22.54 -10.34
C LYS A 311 9.01 21.17 -10.47
N LYS A 312 7.79 21.06 -9.93
CA LYS A 312 6.95 19.88 -10.03
C LYS A 312 5.87 20.11 -11.08
N GLU A 313 5.68 19.14 -11.94
CA GLU A 313 4.59 19.12 -12.90
C GLU A 313 3.31 18.59 -12.23
N ILE A 314 2.15 19.02 -12.70
CA ILE A 314 0.92 18.29 -12.40
C ILE A 314 1.00 16.98 -13.18
N PRO A 315 0.77 15.81 -12.55
CA PRO A 315 0.76 14.55 -13.30
C PRO A 315 -0.33 14.64 -14.39
N PRO A 316 -0.03 14.30 -15.66
CA PRO A 316 -0.97 14.44 -16.78
C PRO A 316 -2.03 13.32 -16.74
N ILE A 317 -2.77 13.26 -15.64
CA ILE A 317 -3.92 12.39 -15.44
C ILE A 317 -5.11 13.10 -16.07
N ARG A 318 -5.57 12.59 -17.21
CA ARG A 318 -6.55 13.27 -18.06
C ARG A 318 -7.91 12.59 -17.95
N GLU A 319 -8.75 13.08 -17.03
CA GLU A 319 -10.12 12.59 -16.84
C GLU A 319 -10.94 12.63 -18.13
N GLU A 320 -10.69 13.60 -19.01
CA GLU A 320 -11.38 13.75 -20.29
C GLU A 320 -11.09 12.63 -21.30
N LEU A 321 -10.06 11.81 -21.05
CA LEU A 321 -9.83 10.59 -21.83
C LEU A 321 -10.75 9.45 -21.41
N LEU A 322 -11.50 9.57 -20.31
CA LEU A 322 -12.39 8.54 -19.81
C LEU A 322 -13.84 8.93 -20.11
N SER A 323 -14.67 7.94 -20.43
CA SER A 323 -16.11 8.19 -20.63
C SER A 323 -16.75 8.80 -19.39
N LYS A 324 -17.74 9.69 -19.59
CA LYS A 324 -18.50 10.33 -18.50
C LYS A 324 -19.08 9.29 -17.53
N ASP A 325 -19.68 8.23 -18.06
CA ASP A 325 -20.25 7.14 -17.26
C ASP A 325 -19.21 6.49 -16.34
N PHE A 326 -17.99 6.25 -16.83
CA PHE A 326 -16.90 5.72 -16.00
C PHE A 326 -16.54 6.67 -14.86
N ILE A 327 -16.38 7.97 -15.17
CA ILE A 327 -16.03 8.99 -14.18
C ILE A 327 -17.15 9.14 -13.14
N GLU A 328 -18.41 9.10 -13.55
CA GLU A 328 -19.55 9.17 -12.65
C GLU A 328 -19.60 7.96 -11.72
N GLU A 329 -19.46 6.74 -12.24
CA GLU A 329 -19.43 5.53 -11.42
C GLU A 329 -18.22 5.51 -10.48
N PHE A 330 -17.04 5.89 -10.96
CA PHE A 330 -15.85 6.01 -10.13
C PHE A 330 -16.02 7.04 -9.00
N ASN A 331 -16.62 8.19 -9.29
CA ASN A 331 -16.93 9.20 -8.28
C ASN A 331 -18.01 8.75 -7.28
N LYS A 332 -18.83 7.76 -7.65
CA LYS A 332 -19.77 7.09 -6.73
C LYS A 332 -19.13 5.93 -5.95
N GLY A 333 -17.84 5.67 -6.15
CA GLY A 333 -17.09 4.59 -5.49
C GLY A 333 -17.20 3.24 -6.19
N ASN A 334 -17.83 3.20 -7.36
CA ASN A 334 -17.97 2.01 -8.19
C ASN A 334 -16.88 1.99 -9.27
N LEU A 335 -15.71 1.45 -8.93
CA LEU A 335 -14.65 1.20 -9.91
C LEU A 335 -14.92 -0.12 -10.64
N THR A 336 -15.32 -0.04 -11.91
CA THR A 336 -15.51 -1.21 -12.77
C THR A 336 -14.87 -1.03 -14.16
N VAL A 337 -14.10 -2.02 -14.58
CA VAL A 337 -13.53 -2.08 -15.93
C VAL A 337 -14.61 -2.28 -16.99
N LYS A 338 -15.82 -2.69 -16.59
CA LYS A 338 -16.96 -2.86 -17.50
C LYS A 338 -17.51 -1.54 -18.03
N SER A 339 -17.46 -0.48 -17.22
CA SER A 339 -17.86 0.87 -17.62
C SER A 339 -16.71 1.67 -18.22
N LEU A 340 -15.48 1.11 -18.23
CA LEU A 340 -14.31 1.81 -18.75
C LEU A 340 -14.35 1.88 -20.28
N PHE A 341 -14.35 3.10 -20.79
CA PHE A 341 -14.05 3.40 -22.18
C PHE A 341 -13.06 4.55 -22.26
N LEU A 342 -12.22 4.52 -23.29
CA LEU A 342 -11.27 5.59 -23.59
C LEU A 342 -11.81 6.47 -24.72
N VAL A 343 -12.05 7.75 -24.43
CA VAL A 343 -12.48 8.76 -25.40
C VAL A 343 -11.26 9.26 -26.16
N CYS A 344 -11.31 9.19 -27.49
CA CYS A 344 -10.24 9.69 -28.34
C CYS A 344 -10.31 11.22 -28.42
N PRO A 345 -9.26 11.96 -28.01
CA PRO A 345 -9.28 13.42 -28.05
C PRO A 345 -9.20 13.99 -29.48
N HIS A 346 -8.92 13.14 -30.48
CA HIS A 346 -8.75 13.57 -31.87
C HIS A 346 -10.00 13.44 -32.72
N CYS A 347 -10.84 12.42 -32.46
CA CYS A 347 -12.03 12.14 -33.26
C CYS A 347 -13.31 11.93 -32.43
N GLY A 348 -13.23 12.01 -31.09
CA GLY A 348 -14.37 11.87 -30.19
C GLY A 348 -14.85 10.42 -29.98
N GLU A 349 -14.28 9.45 -30.69
CA GLU A 349 -14.67 8.03 -30.58
C GLU A 349 -14.51 7.51 -29.15
N THR A 350 -15.49 6.75 -28.67
CA THR A 350 -15.47 6.12 -27.34
C THR A 350 -15.09 4.65 -27.49
N ASN A 351 -13.88 4.30 -27.03
CA ASN A 351 -13.26 3.02 -27.36
C ASN A 351 -13.28 2.06 -26.17
N ARG A 352 -13.94 0.91 -26.32
CA ARG A 352 -13.83 -0.21 -25.37
C ARG A 352 -12.53 -1.01 -25.57
N ALA A 353 -12.01 -1.01 -26.80
CA ALA A 353 -10.73 -1.60 -27.12
C ALA A 353 -9.83 -0.55 -27.77
N ILE A 354 -8.60 -0.43 -27.30
CA ILE A 354 -7.59 0.46 -27.90
C ILE A 354 -6.47 -0.35 -28.52
N SER A 355 -5.88 0.15 -29.60
CA SER A 355 -4.69 -0.47 -30.16
C SER A 355 -3.45 -0.01 -29.40
N TYR A 356 -2.47 -0.89 -29.23
CA TYR A 356 -1.19 -0.60 -28.60
C TYR A 356 -0.09 -0.84 -29.62
N ALA A 357 0.65 0.22 -29.96
CA ALA A 357 1.75 0.13 -30.90
C ALA A 357 2.83 1.14 -30.52
N MET A 358 4.10 0.78 -30.76
CA MET A 358 5.26 1.65 -30.46
C MET A 358 5.26 2.14 -28.99
N SER A 359 4.78 1.31 -28.07
CA SER A 359 4.62 1.67 -26.66
C SER A 359 3.69 2.85 -26.38
N LYS A 360 2.65 3.01 -27.20
CA LYS A 360 1.61 4.03 -27.06
C LYS A 360 0.23 3.46 -27.35
N ALA A 361 -0.77 4.01 -26.70
CA ALA A 361 -2.17 3.79 -27.03
C ALA A 361 -2.54 4.51 -28.33
N LYS A 362 -3.36 3.88 -29.16
CA LYS A 362 -3.78 4.37 -30.46
C LYS A 362 -5.29 4.14 -30.62
N CYS A 363 -6.00 5.15 -31.09
CA CYS A 363 -7.42 5.02 -31.41
C CYS A 363 -7.58 4.08 -32.63
N PRO A 364 -8.37 3.01 -32.53
CA PRO A 364 -8.67 2.14 -33.67
C PRO A 364 -9.35 2.86 -34.84
N SER A 365 -10.23 3.85 -34.56
CA SER A 365 -10.99 4.54 -35.60
C SER A 365 -10.16 5.53 -36.40
N CYS A 366 -9.43 6.44 -35.74
CA CYS A 366 -8.66 7.48 -36.45
C CYS A 366 -7.15 7.19 -36.56
N ASN A 367 -6.68 6.09 -35.97
CA ASN A 367 -5.28 5.67 -36.02
C ASN A 367 -4.28 6.72 -35.45
N LYS A 368 -4.74 7.65 -34.60
CA LYS A 368 -3.88 8.62 -33.91
C LYS A 368 -3.50 8.13 -32.51
N PHE A 369 -2.30 8.49 -32.05
CA PHE A 369 -1.86 8.18 -30.69
C PHE A 369 -2.64 9.01 -29.67
N ILE A 370 -3.01 8.35 -28.57
CA ILE A 370 -3.69 8.97 -27.43
C ILE A 370 -2.63 9.21 -26.36
N GLU A 371 -2.09 10.42 -26.34
CA GLU A 371 -1.11 10.83 -25.32
C GLU A 371 -1.73 10.73 -23.92
N ASP A 372 -0.89 10.40 -22.94
CA ASP A 372 -1.26 10.23 -21.52
C ASP A 372 -2.29 9.14 -21.19
N ALA A 373 -2.69 8.31 -22.15
CA ALA A 373 -3.60 7.18 -21.89
C ALA A 373 -3.02 6.22 -20.83
N GLY A 374 -1.73 5.88 -20.92
CA GLY A 374 -1.10 4.92 -20.00
C GLY A 374 -1.07 5.40 -18.55
N ILE A 375 -0.70 6.67 -18.31
CA ILE A 375 -0.70 7.25 -16.96
C ILE A 375 -2.13 7.43 -16.43
N THR A 376 -3.08 7.80 -17.28
CA THR A 376 -4.49 7.94 -16.89
C THR A 376 -5.09 6.59 -16.50
N LEU A 377 -4.95 5.56 -17.33
CA LEU A 377 -5.45 4.20 -17.07
C LEU A 377 -4.81 3.59 -15.81
N ARG A 378 -3.51 3.82 -15.59
CA ARG A 378 -2.77 3.38 -14.39
C ARG A 378 -3.39 3.94 -13.11
N TYR A 379 -3.70 5.23 -13.06
CA TYR A 379 -4.18 5.85 -11.84
C TYR A 379 -5.66 5.53 -11.54
N TYR A 380 -6.48 5.33 -12.57
CA TYR A 380 -7.90 4.99 -12.37
C TYR A 380 -8.16 3.48 -12.21
N CYS A 381 -7.51 2.63 -13.01
CA CYS A 381 -7.79 1.19 -13.04
C CYS A 381 -6.65 0.35 -12.48
N GLY A 382 -5.38 0.69 -12.77
CA GLY A 382 -4.19 0.17 -12.07
C GLY A 382 -3.88 -1.33 -12.15
N TYR A 383 -4.81 -2.18 -12.59
CA TYR A 383 -4.64 -3.63 -12.73
C TYR A 383 -4.63 -4.03 -14.20
N LEU A 384 -3.76 -4.98 -14.55
CA LEU A 384 -3.60 -5.49 -15.91
C LEU A 384 -3.51 -7.02 -15.88
N VAL A 385 -4.27 -7.70 -16.75
CA VAL A 385 -4.17 -9.15 -16.97
C VAL A 385 -3.74 -9.40 -18.42
N PRO A 386 -2.54 -9.95 -18.66
CA PRO A 386 -2.12 -10.41 -19.97
C PRO A 386 -2.57 -11.84 -20.25
N ASP A 387 -2.85 -12.13 -21.52
CA ASP A 387 -2.91 -13.52 -21.99
C ASP A 387 -1.52 -14.12 -22.26
N SER A 388 -1.50 -15.40 -22.60
CA SER A 388 -0.27 -16.13 -22.92
C SER A 388 0.47 -15.57 -24.14
N ASN A 389 -0.25 -15.02 -25.12
CA ASN A 389 0.37 -14.38 -26.30
C ASN A 389 1.23 -13.18 -25.91
N ILE A 390 0.74 -12.33 -25.01
CA ILE A 390 1.46 -11.15 -24.53
C ILE A 390 2.74 -11.56 -23.78
N ILE A 391 2.66 -12.56 -22.92
CA ILE A 391 3.81 -13.10 -22.18
C ILE A 391 4.83 -13.72 -23.13
N MET A 392 4.40 -14.58 -24.04
CA MET A 392 5.30 -15.27 -24.98
C MET A 392 6.03 -14.31 -25.93
N ARG A 393 5.41 -13.17 -26.28
CA ARG A 393 6.03 -12.11 -27.09
C ARG A 393 7.03 -11.25 -26.29
N GLY A 394 7.05 -11.38 -24.97
CA GLY A 394 7.82 -10.52 -24.07
C GLY A 394 7.47 -9.04 -24.20
N LEU A 395 6.20 -8.75 -24.47
CA LEU A 395 5.75 -7.40 -24.84
C LEU A 395 5.88 -6.43 -23.67
N LEU A 396 5.52 -6.87 -22.47
CA LEU A 396 5.50 -6.05 -21.27
C LEU A 396 6.93 -5.65 -20.87
N SER A 397 7.89 -6.58 -20.84
CA SER A 397 9.28 -6.23 -20.52
C SER A 397 9.86 -5.24 -21.54
N LYS A 398 9.61 -5.44 -22.83
CA LYS A 398 10.09 -4.56 -23.92
C LYS A 398 9.54 -3.14 -23.77
N ASP A 399 8.30 -2.99 -23.31
CA ASP A 399 7.72 -1.68 -23.01
C ASP A 399 8.38 -1.01 -21.80
N LEU A 400 8.55 -1.76 -20.71
CA LEU A 400 9.13 -1.30 -19.44
C LEU A 400 10.60 -0.89 -19.59
N GLU A 401 11.30 -1.41 -20.59
CA GLU A 401 12.65 -0.98 -20.99
C GLU A 401 12.65 0.37 -21.73
N LYS A 402 11.58 0.66 -22.47
CA LYS A 402 11.49 1.79 -23.42
C LYS A 402 10.64 2.93 -22.88
N ARG A 403 9.37 3.01 -23.31
CA ARG A 403 8.48 4.16 -23.05
C ARG A 403 7.61 3.97 -21.80
N LYS A 404 7.60 2.77 -21.20
CA LYS A 404 7.05 2.50 -19.86
C LYS A 404 5.55 2.81 -19.74
N PHE A 405 4.79 2.48 -20.79
CA PHE A 405 3.34 2.58 -20.77
C PHE A 405 2.74 1.79 -19.58
N PHE A 406 3.22 0.56 -19.37
CA PHE A 406 2.74 -0.36 -18.32
C PHE A 406 3.45 -0.22 -16.97
N GLU A 407 4.25 0.82 -16.76
CA GLU A 407 4.85 1.06 -15.44
C GLU A 407 3.76 1.27 -14.35
N ASN A 408 4.07 0.96 -13.09
CA ASN A 408 3.20 1.00 -11.91
C ASN A 408 1.82 0.33 -12.06
N PHE A 409 1.61 -0.49 -13.10
CA PHE A 409 0.49 -1.42 -13.10
C PHE A 409 0.78 -2.57 -12.15
N THR A 410 -0.27 -3.06 -11.51
CA THR A 410 -0.28 -4.38 -10.90
C THR A 410 -0.64 -5.39 -11.97
N ILE A 411 0.35 -6.17 -12.40
CA ILE A 411 0.21 -7.20 -13.42
C ILE A 411 -0.19 -8.50 -12.72
N ILE A 412 -1.42 -8.92 -12.95
CA ILE A 412 -1.95 -10.19 -12.47
C ILE A 412 -1.64 -11.24 -13.53
N ILE A 413 -0.91 -12.30 -13.17
CA ILE A 413 -0.65 -13.44 -14.06
C ILE A 413 -1.52 -14.63 -13.62
N PRO A 414 -2.65 -14.89 -14.33
CA PRO A 414 -3.52 -16.02 -14.04
C PRO A 414 -2.78 -17.36 -13.95
N PRO A 415 -3.27 -18.33 -13.16
CA PRO A 415 -2.67 -19.66 -13.10
C PRO A 415 -2.69 -20.33 -14.49
N VAL A 416 -3.74 -20.12 -15.29
CA VAL A 416 -3.83 -20.61 -16.69
C VAL A 416 -2.67 -20.07 -17.54
N VAL A 417 -2.44 -18.76 -17.49
CA VAL A 417 -1.36 -18.10 -18.25
C VAL A 417 0.02 -18.59 -17.77
N ARG A 418 0.21 -18.79 -16.46
CA ARG A 418 1.46 -19.37 -15.92
C ARG A 418 1.70 -20.79 -16.43
N GLY A 419 0.66 -21.62 -16.46
CA GLY A 419 0.74 -22.99 -16.96
C GLY A 419 1.07 -23.04 -18.45
N GLU A 420 0.38 -22.25 -19.27
CA GLU A 420 0.63 -22.17 -20.71
C GLU A 420 2.00 -21.58 -21.05
N CYS A 421 2.49 -20.67 -20.20
CA CYS A 421 3.79 -20.03 -20.34
C CYS A 421 4.92 -20.77 -19.62
N ASP A 422 4.72 -22.02 -19.18
CA ASP A 422 5.78 -22.89 -18.66
C ASP A 422 6.72 -23.40 -19.78
N THR A 423 7.21 -22.45 -20.59
CA THR A 423 8.10 -22.66 -21.72
C THR A 423 9.37 -21.82 -21.53
N ARG A 424 10.40 -22.08 -22.33
CA ARG A 424 11.64 -21.28 -22.30
C ARG A 424 11.38 -19.79 -22.52
N GLY A 425 10.44 -19.45 -23.41
CA GLY A 425 10.06 -18.08 -23.72
C GLY A 425 9.34 -17.41 -22.54
N GLY A 426 8.31 -18.07 -22.01
CA GLY A 426 7.54 -17.54 -20.88
C GLY A 426 8.38 -17.37 -19.61
N LYS A 427 9.21 -18.36 -19.25
CA LYS A 427 10.16 -18.27 -18.13
C LYS A 427 11.11 -17.07 -18.25
N LYS A 428 11.59 -16.79 -19.47
CA LYS A 428 12.44 -15.63 -19.73
C LYS A 428 11.70 -14.32 -19.49
N GLU A 429 10.44 -14.21 -19.92
CA GLU A 429 9.63 -13.03 -19.68
C GLU A 429 9.31 -12.86 -18.18
N PHE A 430 8.91 -13.93 -17.50
CA PHE A 430 8.65 -13.88 -16.05
C PHE A 430 9.88 -13.42 -15.27
N GLY A 431 11.08 -13.88 -15.62
CA GLY A 431 12.33 -13.40 -15.01
C GLY A 431 12.57 -11.90 -15.24
N ARG A 432 12.23 -11.36 -16.41
CA ARG A 432 12.32 -9.92 -16.70
C ARG A 432 11.28 -9.10 -15.94
N LEU A 433 10.03 -9.57 -15.90
CA LEU A 433 8.98 -8.93 -15.13
C LEU A 433 9.30 -8.93 -13.64
N ALA A 434 9.85 -10.04 -13.11
CA ALA A 434 10.32 -10.11 -11.73
C ALA A 434 11.42 -9.07 -11.44
N LYS A 435 12.35 -8.84 -12.37
CA LYS A 435 13.36 -7.77 -12.25
C LYS A 435 12.74 -6.36 -12.22
N PHE A 436 11.69 -6.11 -13.00
CA PHE A 436 10.98 -4.83 -12.94
C PHE A 436 10.16 -4.68 -11.66
N ALA A 437 9.57 -5.76 -11.16
CA ALA A 437 8.87 -5.78 -9.89
C ALA A 437 9.80 -5.54 -8.70
N SER A 438 11.02 -6.10 -8.72
CA SER A 438 11.99 -5.93 -7.62
C SER A 438 12.44 -4.48 -7.43
N ILE A 439 12.50 -3.70 -8.51
CA ILE A 439 12.79 -2.26 -8.46
C ILE A 439 11.53 -1.38 -8.33
N GLY A 440 10.35 -1.99 -8.14
CA GLY A 440 9.07 -1.29 -8.00
C GLY A 440 8.57 -0.57 -9.25
N ARG A 441 9.05 -0.96 -10.45
CA ARG A 441 8.55 -0.41 -11.72
C ARG A 441 7.18 -0.96 -12.09
N ILE A 442 6.82 -2.14 -11.59
CA ILE A 442 5.49 -2.74 -11.66
C ILE A 442 5.22 -3.47 -10.34
N ASN A 443 3.97 -3.83 -10.06
CA ASN A 443 3.67 -4.92 -9.13
C ASN A 443 3.36 -6.18 -9.94
N LEU A 444 3.68 -7.34 -9.38
CA LEU A 444 3.44 -8.63 -10.02
C LEU A 444 2.75 -9.54 -9.02
N GLU A 445 1.59 -10.07 -9.40
CA GLU A 445 0.82 -11.02 -8.57
C GLU A 445 0.51 -12.28 -9.38
N GLY A 446 0.66 -13.44 -8.74
CA GLY A 446 0.35 -14.74 -9.32
C GLY A 446 -0.71 -15.47 -8.50
N PRO A 447 -1.99 -15.13 -8.63
CA PRO A 447 -3.05 -15.71 -7.80
C PRO A 447 -3.31 -17.18 -8.14
N GLY A 448 -3.74 -17.93 -7.13
CA GLY A 448 -4.03 -19.37 -7.26
C GLY A 448 -2.77 -20.21 -7.51
N ARG A 449 -2.97 -21.50 -7.76
CA ARG A 449 -1.89 -22.45 -8.08
C ARG A 449 -2.13 -23.05 -9.46
N VAL A 450 -1.06 -23.39 -10.16
CA VAL A 450 -1.17 -24.01 -11.50
C VAL A 450 -1.70 -25.44 -11.37
N GLU A 451 -1.36 -26.10 -10.27
CA GLU A 451 -1.76 -27.46 -9.92
C GLU A 451 -3.27 -27.58 -9.65
N ASP A 452 -3.93 -26.49 -9.28
CA ASP A 452 -5.38 -26.45 -9.02
C ASP A 452 -6.20 -26.38 -10.32
N ILE A 453 -5.55 -26.24 -11.49
CA ILE A 453 -6.22 -26.19 -12.79
C ILE A 453 -6.54 -27.61 -13.26
N PRO A 454 -7.81 -27.93 -13.59
CA PRO A 454 -8.17 -29.23 -14.15
C PRO A 454 -7.35 -29.59 -15.39
N LYS A 455 -6.93 -30.86 -15.49
CA LYS A 455 -6.27 -31.38 -16.69
C LYS A 455 -7.28 -31.55 -17.82
N GLY A 456 -6.84 -31.35 -19.06
CA GLY A 456 -7.66 -31.59 -20.25
C GLY A 456 -8.64 -30.47 -20.63
N LEU A 457 -8.52 -29.28 -20.03
CA LEU A 457 -9.36 -28.14 -20.40
C LEU A 457 -9.18 -27.77 -21.89
N SER A 458 -10.31 -27.59 -22.57
CA SER A 458 -10.36 -27.00 -23.89
C SER A 458 -9.76 -25.58 -23.88
N ASN A 459 -9.40 -25.07 -25.07
CA ASN A 459 -8.93 -23.68 -25.19
C ASN A 459 -10.01 -22.70 -24.70
N LEU A 460 -11.28 -22.94 -25.03
CA LEU A 460 -12.40 -22.10 -24.61
C LEU A 460 -12.52 -22.02 -23.09
N GLU A 461 -12.40 -23.13 -22.37
CA GLU A 461 -12.47 -23.13 -20.90
C GLU A 461 -11.28 -22.39 -20.26
N ARG A 462 -10.11 -22.44 -20.90
CA ARG A 462 -8.92 -21.69 -20.46
C ARG A 462 -9.10 -20.19 -20.67
N ASP A 463 -9.61 -19.80 -21.83
CA ASP A 463 -9.92 -18.41 -22.18
C ASP A 463 -10.97 -17.81 -21.23
N GLU A 464 -12.03 -18.56 -20.93
CA GLU A 464 -13.08 -18.17 -19.97
C GLU A 464 -12.51 -17.93 -18.57
N ARG A 465 -11.62 -18.80 -18.09
CA ARG A 465 -10.96 -18.63 -16.78
C ARG A 465 -10.07 -17.39 -16.73
N ILE A 466 -9.38 -17.06 -17.83
CA ILE A 466 -8.61 -15.80 -17.91
C ILE A 466 -9.58 -14.61 -17.78
N MET A 467 -10.73 -14.65 -18.46
CA MET A 467 -11.74 -13.59 -18.34
C MET A 467 -12.35 -13.49 -16.94
N ASP A 468 -12.55 -14.61 -16.25
CA ASP A 468 -13.03 -14.62 -14.86
C ASP A 468 -12.04 -13.93 -13.93
N ASP A 469 -10.73 -14.18 -14.10
CA ASP A 469 -9.69 -13.46 -13.37
C ASP A 469 -9.69 -11.96 -13.72
N VAL A 470 -9.84 -11.59 -15.00
CA VAL A 470 -9.98 -10.18 -15.41
C VAL A 470 -11.11 -9.48 -14.66
N LEU A 471 -12.29 -10.11 -14.60
CA LEU A 471 -13.47 -9.56 -13.93
C LEU A 471 -13.29 -9.52 -12.40
N LYS A 472 -12.76 -10.59 -11.82
CA LYS A 472 -12.48 -10.71 -10.38
C LYS A 472 -11.54 -9.62 -9.89
N TYR A 473 -10.45 -9.40 -10.61
CA TYR A 473 -9.46 -8.37 -10.28
C TYR A 473 -9.84 -6.98 -10.80
N ASN A 474 -10.93 -6.88 -11.57
CA ASN A 474 -11.37 -5.65 -12.21
C ASN A 474 -10.24 -4.99 -13.03
N ALA A 475 -9.55 -5.84 -13.80
CA ALA A 475 -8.32 -5.49 -14.49
C ALA A 475 -8.58 -5.13 -15.95
N ILE A 476 -7.73 -4.29 -16.49
CA ILE A 476 -7.63 -4.11 -17.94
C ILE A 476 -7.10 -5.40 -18.55
N PHE A 477 -7.73 -5.90 -19.60
CA PHE A 477 -7.23 -7.05 -20.33
C PHE A 477 -6.27 -6.62 -21.44
N ILE A 478 -5.17 -7.34 -21.62
CA ILE A 478 -4.26 -7.14 -22.76
C ILE A 478 -4.05 -8.45 -23.51
N THR A 479 -4.20 -8.39 -24.83
CA THR A 479 -4.07 -9.53 -25.73
C THR A 479 -3.54 -9.09 -27.08
N ALA A 480 -2.95 -10.04 -27.81
CA ALA A 480 -2.65 -9.88 -29.22
C ALA A 480 -3.40 -10.91 -30.10
N ASP A 481 -4.45 -11.52 -29.54
CA ASP A 481 -5.30 -12.52 -30.16
C ASP A 481 -6.69 -11.90 -30.44
N ASN A 482 -7.15 -12.00 -31.69
CA ASN A 482 -8.43 -11.44 -32.11
C ASN A 482 -9.63 -12.15 -31.47
N GLN A 483 -9.53 -13.46 -31.22
CA GLN A 483 -10.58 -14.23 -30.57
C GLN A 483 -10.70 -13.82 -29.10
N MET A 484 -9.57 -13.69 -28.40
CA MET A 484 -9.56 -13.20 -27.01
C MET A 484 -10.05 -11.77 -26.90
N LYS A 485 -9.68 -10.90 -27.85
CA LYS A 485 -10.22 -9.54 -27.93
C LYS A 485 -11.74 -9.55 -28.09
N ALA A 486 -12.27 -10.36 -29.00
CA ALA A 486 -13.71 -10.48 -29.22
C ALA A 486 -14.43 -11.03 -27.97
N ASN A 487 -13.85 -12.04 -27.30
CA ASN A 487 -14.40 -12.57 -26.05
C ASN A 487 -14.46 -11.48 -24.96
N ALA A 488 -13.34 -10.79 -24.70
CA ALA A 488 -13.29 -9.72 -23.72
C ALA A 488 -14.32 -8.60 -24.01
N MET A 489 -14.44 -8.19 -25.28
CA MET A 489 -15.44 -7.20 -25.70
C MET A 489 -16.88 -7.67 -25.45
N SER A 490 -17.19 -8.95 -25.70
CA SER A 490 -18.52 -9.52 -25.42
C SER A 490 -18.88 -9.50 -23.93
N LYS A 491 -17.88 -9.60 -23.05
CA LYS A 491 -18.01 -9.49 -21.59
C LYS A 491 -17.93 -8.05 -21.06
N ASN A 492 -17.95 -7.06 -21.96
CA ASN A 492 -17.79 -5.64 -21.69
C ASN A 492 -16.45 -5.27 -21.04
N VAL A 493 -15.40 -6.07 -21.20
CA VAL A 493 -14.08 -5.78 -20.62
C VAL A 493 -13.32 -4.77 -21.49
N PHE A 494 -12.79 -3.71 -20.88
CA PHE A 494 -11.86 -2.82 -21.56
C PHE A 494 -10.56 -3.53 -21.93
N THR A 495 -10.18 -3.44 -23.20
CA THR A 495 -9.10 -4.25 -23.79
C THR A 495 -8.02 -3.38 -24.43
N ILE A 496 -6.76 -3.68 -24.14
CA ILE A 496 -5.61 -3.19 -24.88
C ILE A 496 -5.22 -4.27 -25.88
N PHE A 497 -5.31 -3.97 -27.17
CA PHE A 497 -4.99 -4.89 -28.25
C PHE A 497 -3.64 -4.56 -28.87
N ALA A 498 -2.70 -5.49 -28.82
CA ALA A 498 -1.28 -5.26 -29.14
C ALA A 498 -0.82 -5.78 -30.51
#